data_AF-A0A0R2FMH1-F1
#
_entry.id   AF-A0A0R2FMH1-F1
#
_cell.length_a   1.000
_cell.length_b   1.000
_cell.length_c   1.000
_cell.angle_alpha   90.00
_cell.angle_beta   90.00
_cell.angle_gamma   90.00
#
_symmetry.space_group_name_H-M   'P 1'
#
loop_
_entity.id
_entity.type
_entity.pdbx_description
1 polymer ?
#
loop_
_entity_poly.entity_id
_entity_poly.type
_entity_poly.pdbx_seq_one_letter_code
_entity_poly.pdbx_strand_id
1 'polypeptide(L)'
;MHLKDELEKLVAQTNDQQAQQLFQDLANQKFKGVPPFAKGSDLLAYLLSHDELTYESYQQLEQQYSTENENLKYFLLGPRSFGEELIDPRLIAKDSRFESAHDSADPEANGSFDAFIKTDAVKIKVEIKATRAAFSKQGKQDLSTIVTRAMYLGDETSGRKFDWNFQQIKPAMADVFILVGTFVDGFKYWVFNSQEIANHDLGFSKGQHRGNVGEGQLHFNLKNIHALEPFLVSENQLVSAAIAKYQQLSK
;
A
#
# COMPACT_ATOMS: atom_id res chain seq x y z
N MET A 1 -4.09 11.43 -10.36
CA MET A 1 -3.33 12.48 -11.06
C MET A 1 -1.93 12.48 -10.49
N HIS A 2 -0.93 12.33 -11.36
CA HIS A 2 0.46 12.50 -10.96
C HIS A 2 0.80 14.00 -11.00
N LEU A 3 1.08 14.62 -9.85
CA LEU A 3 1.32 16.08 -9.75
C LEU A 3 2.37 16.59 -10.75
N LYS A 4 3.39 15.77 -11.05
CA LYS A 4 4.41 16.09 -12.06
C LYS A 4 3.82 16.40 -13.43
N ASP A 5 2.82 15.63 -13.88
CA ASP A 5 2.24 15.76 -15.22
C ASP A 5 1.42 17.05 -15.32
N GLU A 6 0.78 17.45 -14.21
CA GLU A 6 0.03 18.71 -14.16
C GLU A 6 0.95 19.93 -14.09
N LEU A 7 2.05 19.83 -13.33
CA LEU A 7 3.11 20.85 -13.33
C LEU A 7 3.75 20.99 -14.71
N GLU A 8 3.90 19.89 -15.46
CA GLU A 8 4.42 19.92 -16.84
C GLU A 8 3.50 20.74 -17.76
N LYS A 9 2.19 20.52 -17.69
CA LYS A 9 1.20 21.28 -18.47
C LYS A 9 1.23 22.75 -18.11
N LEU A 10 1.24 23.09 -16.82
CA LEU A 10 1.31 24.47 -16.34
C LEU A 10 2.58 25.14 -16.87
N VAL A 11 3.74 24.52 -16.68
CA VAL A 11 5.03 25.06 -17.14
C VAL A 11 5.08 25.21 -18.65
N ALA A 12 4.50 24.29 -19.42
CA ALA A 12 4.42 24.36 -20.88
C ALA A 12 3.51 25.49 -21.38
N GLN A 13 2.58 25.97 -20.56
CA GLN A 13 1.74 27.13 -20.86
C GLN A 13 2.47 28.45 -20.56
N THR A 14 3.52 28.42 -19.74
CA THR A 14 4.40 29.57 -19.49
C THR A 14 5.49 29.69 -20.57
N ASN A 15 5.89 30.91 -20.90
CA ASN A 15 7.12 31.17 -21.68
C ASN A 15 8.34 31.43 -20.77
N ASP A 16 8.23 31.12 -19.47
CA ASP A 16 9.25 31.45 -18.47
C ASP A 16 10.36 30.40 -18.42
N GLN A 17 11.57 30.81 -18.80
CA GLN A 17 12.77 29.97 -18.78
C GLN A 17 13.12 29.45 -17.38
N GLN A 18 12.86 30.23 -16.33
CA GLN A 18 13.13 29.84 -14.95
C GLN A 18 12.13 28.78 -14.48
N ALA A 19 10.85 28.90 -14.85
CA ALA A 19 9.84 27.85 -14.58
C ALA A 19 10.21 26.53 -15.27
N GLN A 20 10.64 26.61 -16.54
CA GLN A 20 11.12 25.46 -17.30
C GLN A 20 12.37 24.82 -16.65
N GLN A 21 13.32 25.62 -16.19
CA GLN A 21 14.52 25.13 -15.50
C GLN A 21 14.17 24.46 -14.17
N LEU A 22 13.27 25.04 -13.38
CA LEU A 22 12.79 24.45 -12.12
C LEU A 22 12.08 23.11 -12.34
N PHE A 23 11.27 23.01 -13.40
CA PHE A 23 10.64 21.74 -13.78
C PHE A 23 11.66 20.68 -14.21
N GLN A 24 12.68 21.06 -15.00
CA GLN A 24 13.76 20.13 -15.36
C GLN A 24 14.54 19.64 -14.13
N ASP A 25 14.79 20.50 -13.15
CA ASP A 25 15.45 20.10 -11.90
C ASP A 25 14.60 19.11 -11.10
N LEU A 26 13.29 19.33 -11.03
CA LEU A 26 12.32 18.42 -10.42
C LEU A 26 12.32 17.06 -11.14
N ALA A 27 12.25 17.07 -12.48
CA ALA A 27 12.22 15.86 -13.29
C ALA A 27 13.50 15.02 -13.17
N ASN A 28 14.65 15.69 -13.04
CA ASN A 28 15.94 15.02 -12.90
C ASN A 28 16.24 14.52 -11.48
N GLN A 29 15.32 14.70 -10.52
CA GLN A 29 15.47 14.31 -9.11
C GLN A 29 16.81 14.77 -8.48
N LYS A 30 17.38 15.87 -8.99
CA LYS A 30 18.74 16.30 -8.65
C LYS A 30 18.88 16.79 -7.20
N PHE A 31 17.77 16.99 -6.48
CA PHE A 31 17.78 17.43 -5.09
C PHE A 31 16.77 16.72 -4.19
N LYS A 32 17.20 16.53 -2.93
CA LYS A 32 16.45 15.91 -1.83
C LYS A 32 15.87 17.00 -0.95
N GLY A 33 14.71 17.55 -1.33
CA GLY A 33 13.96 18.46 -0.48
C GLY A 33 13.12 17.69 0.55
N VAL A 34 12.88 18.30 1.71
CA VAL A 34 11.91 17.82 2.70
C VAL A 34 10.72 18.77 2.67
N PRO A 35 9.47 18.28 2.72
CA PRO A 35 8.30 19.16 2.86
C PRO A 35 8.48 20.16 4.02
N PRO A 36 8.08 21.44 3.86
CA PRO A 36 7.34 22.01 2.74
C PRO A 36 8.23 22.57 1.61
N PHE A 37 9.56 22.45 1.67
CA PHE A 37 10.49 23.02 0.69
C PHE A 37 11.02 21.95 -0.29
N ALA A 38 10.12 21.10 -0.77
CA ALA A 38 10.42 20.18 -1.87
C ALA A 38 10.34 20.93 -3.21
N LYS A 39 11.05 20.48 -4.26
CA LYS A 39 11.06 21.19 -5.56
C LYS A 39 9.68 21.38 -6.20
N GLY A 40 8.73 20.49 -5.92
CA GLY A 40 7.33 20.70 -6.33
C GLY A 40 6.72 21.92 -5.64
N SER A 41 6.98 22.11 -4.36
CA SER A 41 6.57 23.28 -3.59
C SER A 41 7.30 24.55 -4.04
N ASP A 42 8.60 24.47 -4.37
CA ASP A 42 9.35 25.61 -4.92
C ASP A 42 8.75 26.07 -6.26
N LEU A 43 8.42 25.11 -7.14
CA LEU A 43 7.80 25.41 -8.44
C LEU A 43 6.40 26.01 -8.25
N LEU A 44 5.57 25.44 -7.38
CA LEU A 44 4.25 25.99 -7.06
C LEU A 44 4.35 27.40 -6.49
N ALA A 45 5.29 27.64 -5.56
CA ALA A 45 5.54 28.96 -5.00
C ALA A 45 6.03 29.95 -6.07
N TYR A 46 6.90 29.51 -6.98
CA TYR A 46 7.37 30.32 -8.10
C TYR A 46 6.22 30.71 -9.03
N LEU A 47 5.38 29.76 -9.44
CA LEU A 47 4.24 30.01 -10.31
C LEU A 47 3.23 30.96 -9.64
N LEU A 48 2.98 30.79 -8.33
CA LEU A 48 2.14 31.69 -7.54
C LEU A 48 2.72 33.11 -7.48
N SER A 49 4.03 33.26 -7.29
CA SER A 49 4.67 34.57 -7.15
C SER A 49 4.81 35.35 -8.46
N HIS A 50 4.62 34.70 -9.61
CA HIS A 50 4.72 35.29 -10.93
C HIS A 50 3.37 35.37 -11.66
N ASP A 51 2.27 35.18 -10.93
CA ASP A 51 0.89 35.20 -11.45
C ASP A 51 0.60 34.17 -12.56
N GLU A 52 1.48 33.17 -12.73
CA GLU A 52 1.31 32.04 -13.66
C GLU A 52 0.36 30.96 -13.09
N LEU A 53 0.17 30.94 -11.77
CA LEU A 53 -0.83 30.15 -11.07
C LEU A 53 -1.58 31.06 -10.10
N THR A 54 -2.91 31.15 -10.24
CA THR A 54 -3.72 31.90 -9.27
C THR A 54 -3.87 31.11 -7.97
N TYR A 55 -4.14 31.81 -6.86
CA TYR A 55 -4.43 31.13 -5.58
C TYR A 55 -5.66 30.21 -5.67
N GLU A 56 -6.69 30.61 -6.41
CA GLU A 56 -7.88 29.76 -6.62
C GLU A 56 -7.53 28.48 -7.38
N SER A 57 -6.77 28.59 -8.47
CA SER A 57 -6.29 27.43 -9.24
C SER A 57 -5.37 26.53 -8.40
N TYR A 58 -4.55 27.09 -7.52
CA TYR A 58 -3.75 26.34 -6.57
C TYR A 58 -4.62 25.51 -5.60
N GLN A 59 -5.68 26.10 -5.04
CA GLN A 59 -6.58 25.37 -4.14
C GLN A 59 -7.35 24.27 -4.88
N GLN A 60 -7.76 24.52 -6.13
CA GLN A 60 -8.37 23.50 -6.99
C GLN A 60 -7.40 22.34 -7.25
N LEU A 61 -6.14 22.63 -7.54
CA LEU A 61 -5.09 21.64 -7.74
C LEU A 61 -4.84 20.81 -6.47
N GLU A 62 -4.77 21.46 -5.30
CA GLU A 62 -4.62 20.79 -4.00
C GLU A 62 -5.80 19.85 -3.71
N GLN A 63 -7.02 20.32 -3.93
CA GLN A 63 -8.23 19.53 -3.72
C GLN A 63 -8.28 18.33 -4.67
N GLN A 64 -7.99 18.56 -5.96
CA GLN A 64 -7.96 17.50 -6.97
C GLN A 64 -6.88 16.47 -6.62
N TYR A 65 -5.66 16.92 -6.30
CA TYR A 65 -4.59 16.04 -5.88
C TYR A 65 -4.98 15.22 -4.66
N SER A 66 -5.54 15.85 -3.63
CA SER A 66 -5.96 15.15 -2.41
C SER A 66 -7.07 14.13 -2.65
N THR A 67 -8.01 14.44 -3.56
CA THR A 67 -9.12 13.55 -3.91
C THR A 67 -8.65 12.35 -4.71
N GLU A 68 -7.79 12.55 -5.70
CA GLU A 68 -7.28 11.48 -6.55
C GLU A 68 -6.20 10.63 -5.89
N ASN A 69 -5.68 11.07 -4.74
CA ASN A 69 -4.64 10.41 -3.97
C ASN A 69 -5.11 10.13 -2.53
N GLU A 70 -6.38 9.71 -2.38
CA GLU A 70 -7.06 9.59 -1.07
C GLU A 70 -6.29 8.74 -0.05
N ASN A 71 -5.53 7.74 -0.53
CA ASN A 71 -4.80 6.83 0.32
C ASN A 71 -3.48 7.42 0.86
N LEU A 72 -2.97 8.50 0.25
CA LEU A 72 -1.65 9.04 0.54
C LEU A 72 -1.51 9.48 2.00
N LYS A 73 -2.58 9.99 2.61
CA LYS A 73 -2.59 10.39 4.02
C LYS A 73 -2.28 9.22 4.97
N TYR A 74 -2.71 8.00 4.63
CA TYR A 74 -2.46 6.81 5.44
C TYR A 74 -1.01 6.32 5.33
N PHE A 75 -0.25 6.80 4.35
CA PHE A 75 1.18 6.46 4.25
C PHE A 75 2.00 7.05 5.40
N LEU A 76 1.47 8.05 6.10
CA LEU A 76 2.09 8.67 7.28
C LEU A 76 1.90 7.84 8.56
N LEU A 77 0.95 6.91 8.59
CA LEU A 77 0.64 6.13 9.79
C LEU A 77 1.72 5.08 10.10
N GLY A 78 1.85 4.72 11.38
CA GLY A 78 2.64 3.54 11.79
C GLY A 78 2.01 2.24 11.27
N PRO A 79 2.76 1.13 11.12
CA PRO A 79 2.23 -0.12 10.52
C PRO A 79 0.95 -0.65 11.17
N ARG A 80 0.85 -0.57 12.51
CA ARG A 80 -0.33 -1.03 13.25
C ARG A 80 -1.53 -0.14 12.98
N SER A 81 -1.41 1.16 13.25
CA SER A 81 -2.45 2.16 13.00
C SER A 81 -2.89 2.16 11.53
N PHE A 82 -1.98 1.89 10.60
CA PHE A 82 -2.30 1.76 9.18
C PHE A 82 -3.28 0.62 8.90
N GLY A 83 -3.09 -0.56 9.52
CA GLY A 83 -4.05 -1.67 9.42
C GLY A 83 -5.39 -1.32 10.06
N GLU A 84 -5.35 -0.90 11.32
CA GLU A 84 -6.52 -0.67 12.17
C GLU A 84 -7.39 0.52 11.68
N GLU A 85 -6.80 1.58 11.12
CA GLU A 85 -7.55 2.78 10.69
C GLU A 85 -8.02 2.73 9.23
N LEU A 86 -7.34 1.97 8.35
CA LEU A 86 -7.67 1.93 6.92
C LEU A 86 -8.15 0.55 6.48
N ILE A 87 -7.35 -0.48 6.73
CA ILE A 87 -7.51 -1.76 6.03
C ILE A 87 -8.63 -2.57 6.66
N ASP A 88 -8.59 -2.75 7.97
CA ASP A 88 -9.57 -3.62 8.66
C ASP A 88 -10.98 -3.06 8.55
N PRO A 89 -11.24 -1.76 8.84
CA PRO A 89 -12.57 -1.18 8.67
C PRO A 89 -13.06 -1.27 7.23
N ARG A 90 -12.17 -1.05 6.25
CA ARG A 90 -12.51 -1.17 4.84
C ARG A 90 -12.94 -2.58 4.47
N LEU A 91 -12.21 -3.60 4.92
CA LEU A 91 -12.53 -4.99 4.59
C LEU A 91 -13.79 -5.47 5.29
N ILE A 92 -13.92 -5.16 6.59
CA ILE A 92 -15.06 -5.60 7.42
C ILE A 92 -16.37 -4.97 6.93
N ALA A 93 -16.38 -3.69 6.58
CA ALA A 93 -17.59 -3.00 6.13
C ALA A 93 -18.16 -3.51 4.79
N LYS A 94 -17.43 -4.35 4.04
CA LYS A 94 -17.80 -4.76 2.67
C LYS A 94 -18.80 -5.90 2.63
N ASP A 95 -18.81 -6.76 3.64
CA ASP A 95 -19.66 -7.94 3.66
C ASP A 95 -20.01 -8.27 5.11
N SER A 96 -21.30 -8.45 5.38
CA SER A 96 -21.79 -8.75 6.73
C SER A 96 -21.29 -10.08 7.30
N ARG A 97 -20.67 -10.94 6.48
CA ARG A 97 -20.02 -12.17 6.94
C ARG A 97 -18.67 -11.91 7.58
N PHE A 98 -18.02 -10.78 7.31
CA PHE A 98 -16.80 -10.37 8.00
C PHE A 98 -17.15 -9.84 9.39
N GLU A 99 -16.44 -10.35 10.40
CA GLU A 99 -16.54 -9.84 11.76
C GLU A 99 -15.14 -9.60 12.33
N SER A 100 -14.97 -8.46 12.99
CA SER A 100 -13.74 -8.11 13.70
C SER A 100 -13.43 -9.16 14.77
N ALA A 101 -12.20 -9.66 14.79
CA ALA A 101 -11.73 -10.50 15.88
C ALA A 101 -11.46 -9.69 17.16
N HIS A 102 -11.15 -8.39 17.02
CA HIS A 102 -10.85 -7.48 18.14
C HIS A 102 -12.03 -7.25 19.08
N ASP A 103 -13.26 -7.28 18.56
CA ASP A 103 -14.48 -7.06 19.34
C ASP A 103 -15.11 -8.38 19.81
N SER A 104 -14.46 -9.51 19.51
CA SER A 104 -14.99 -10.83 19.84
C SER A 104 -14.60 -11.23 21.27
N ALA A 105 -15.53 -11.90 21.97
CA ALA A 105 -15.25 -12.54 23.26
C ALA A 105 -14.46 -13.86 23.09
N ASP A 106 -13.95 -14.16 21.88
CA ASP A 106 -13.25 -15.40 21.57
C ASP A 106 -11.85 -15.38 22.21
N PRO A 107 -11.55 -16.28 23.16
CA PRO A 107 -10.24 -16.32 23.82
C PRO A 107 -9.08 -16.58 22.86
N GLU A 108 -9.33 -17.22 21.71
CA GLU A 108 -8.31 -17.52 20.70
C GLU A 108 -8.00 -16.32 19.80
N ALA A 109 -8.89 -15.32 19.73
CA ALA A 109 -8.72 -14.11 18.92
C ALA A 109 -7.67 -13.14 19.46
N ASN A 110 -7.12 -13.37 20.66
CA ASN A 110 -6.25 -12.44 21.40
C ASN A 110 -4.89 -12.16 20.69
N GLY A 111 -4.92 -11.39 19.60
CA GLY A 111 -3.78 -11.02 18.76
C GLY A 111 -3.32 -12.10 17.79
N SER A 112 -4.14 -13.12 17.55
CA SER A 112 -3.81 -14.27 16.71
C SER A 112 -4.17 -14.09 15.24
N PHE A 113 -5.30 -13.42 14.98
CA PHE A 113 -5.86 -13.13 13.67
C PHE A 113 -6.77 -11.90 13.76
N ASP A 114 -7.07 -11.26 12.62
CA ASP A 114 -7.72 -9.94 12.59
C ASP A 114 -9.25 -10.02 12.41
N ALA A 115 -9.76 -11.04 11.73
CA ALA A 115 -11.19 -11.19 11.45
C ALA A 115 -11.67 -12.64 11.37
N PHE A 116 -12.98 -12.81 11.40
CA PHE A 116 -13.68 -14.04 11.03
C PHE A 116 -14.47 -13.83 9.75
N ILE A 117 -14.60 -14.89 8.95
CA ILE A 117 -15.67 -15.01 7.95
C ILE A 117 -16.65 -16.07 8.44
N LYS A 118 -17.90 -15.65 8.65
CA LYS A 118 -18.99 -16.56 9.01
C LYS A 118 -19.60 -17.21 7.77
N THR A 119 -19.75 -18.52 7.85
CA THR A 119 -20.59 -19.33 6.97
C THR A 119 -21.62 -20.06 7.81
N ASP A 120 -22.60 -20.71 7.18
CA ASP A 120 -23.61 -21.49 7.88
C ASP A 120 -23.01 -22.69 8.65
N ALA A 121 -21.82 -23.16 8.26
CA ALA A 121 -21.19 -24.36 8.81
C ALA A 121 -20.01 -24.07 9.74
N VAL A 122 -19.21 -23.05 9.44
CA VAL A 122 -17.92 -22.78 10.10
C VAL A 122 -17.63 -21.28 10.24
N LYS A 123 -16.78 -20.93 11.21
CA LYS A 123 -16.10 -19.64 11.30
C LYS A 123 -14.67 -19.81 10.80
N ILE A 124 -14.33 -19.11 9.73
CA ILE A 124 -12.99 -19.13 9.14
C ILE A 124 -12.16 -18.03 9.78
N LYS A 125 -11.00 -18.35 10.34
CA LYS A 125 -10.06 -17.37 10.91
C LYS A 125 -9.27 -16.71 9.78
N VAL A 126 -9.27 -15.38 9.76
CA VAL A 126 -8.64 -14.57 8.71
C VAL A 126 -7.60 -13.64 9.31
N GLU A 127 -6.37 -13.77 8.85
CA GLU A 127 -5.30 -12.79 9.09
C GLU A 127 -5.26 -11.80 7.93
N ILE A 128 -5.19 -10.50 8.24
CA ILE A 128 -5.02 -9.42 7.29
C ILE A 128 -3.62 -8.85 7.44
N LYS A 129 -2.91 -8.72 6.31
CA LYS A 129 -1.58 -8.08 6.30
C LYS A 129 -1.50 -7.10 5.17
N ALA A 130 -1.17 -5.86 5.51
CA ALA A 130 -1.12 -4.78 4.54
C ALA A 130 0.26 -4.17 4.44
N THR A 131 0.58 -3.72 3.24
CA THR A 131 1.78 -2.95 2.95
C THR A 131 1.42 -1.68 2.20
N ARG A 132 2.23 -0.65 2.40
CA ARG A 132 2.17 0.60 1.64
C ARG A 132 3.10 0.44 0.45
N ALA A 133 2.53 0.38 -0.76
CA ALA A 133 3.29 0.21 -1.98
C ALA A 133 4.18 1.44 -2.20
N ALA A 134 5.48 1.26 -2.07
CA ALA A 134 6.46 2.31 -2.26
C ALA A 134 7.72 1.76 -2.91
N PHE A 135 8.34 2.55 -3.78
CA PHE A 135 9.65 2.23 -4.36
C PHE A 135 10.71 2.18 -3.27
N SER A 136 11.77 1.39 -3.45
CA SER A 136 12.91 1.34 -2.54
C SER A 136 13.75 2.62 -2.62
N LYS A 137 14.42 2.95 -1.51
CA LYS A 137 15.39 4.06 -1.48
C LYS A 137 16.56 3.80 -2.42
N GLN A 138 17.01 4.84 -3.12
CA GLN A 138 18.18 4.80 -4.01
C GLN A 138 19.49 5.03 -3.24
N GLY A 139 19.83 4.06 -2.38
CA GLY A 139 21.05 4.07 -1.58
C GLY A 139 20.96 4.94 -0.31
N LYS A 140 22.04 4.93 0.48
CA LYS A 140 22.06 5.50 1.85
C LYS A 140 21.81 7.01 1.90
N GLN A 141 22.16 7.72 0.84
CA GLN A 141 21.99 9.17 0.80
C GLN A 141 20.55 9.57 0.48
N ASP A 142 19.68 8.65 0.06
CA ASP A 142 18.29 8.96 -0.31
C ASP A 142 17.45 9.35 0.91
N LEU A 143 17.12 10.64 0.98
CA LEU A 143 16.34 11.27 2.05
C LEU A 143 14.83 11.23 1.80
N SER A 144 14.38 10.59 0.70
CA SER A 144 12.96 10.44 0.42
C SER A 144 12.23 9.71 1.55
N THR A 145 10.99 10.12 1.78
CA THR A 145 10.06 9.48 2.72
C THR A 145 9.30 8.35 2.03
N ILE A 146 8.47 7.60 2.76
CA ILE A 146 7.56 6.63 2.15
C ILE A 146 6.51 7.31 1.27
N VAL A 147 6.03 8.49 1.68
CA VAL A 147 5.05 9.30 0.93
C VAL A 147 5.60 9.74 -0.41
N THR A 148 6.83 10.27 -0.46
CA THR A 148 7.45 10.72 -1.72
C THR A 148 7.84 9.56 -2.65
N ARG A 149 7.84 8.32 -2.14
CA ARG A 149 8.12 7.10 -2.91
C ARG A 149 6.87 6.27 -3.15
N ALA A 150 5.69 6.75 -2.77
CA ALA A 150 4.45 6.02 -2.86
C ALA A 150 4.14 5.69 -4.33
N MET A 151 3.59 4.51 -4.56
CA MET A 151 3.31 3.95 -5.88
C MET A 151 1.84 4.12 -6.24
N TYR A 152 1.58 4.36 -7.52
CA TYR A 152 0.26 4.24 -8.15
C TYR A 152 0.05 2.81 -8.64
N LEU A 153 -1.20 2.41 -8.87
CA LEU A 153 -1.50 1.14 -9.50
C LEU A 153 -0.80 1.03 -10.87
N GLY A 154 -0.12 -0.09 -11.11
CA GLY A 154 0.65 -0.33 -12.35
C GLY A 154 2.12 0.05 -12.22
N ASP A 155 2.52 0.83 -11.21
CA ASP A 155 3.93 1.18 -11.01
C ASP A 155 4.82 -0.04 -10.75
N GLU A 156 4.26 -1.16 -10.30
CA GLU A 156 5.01 -2.41 -10.13
C GLU A 156 5.61 -2.95 -11.44
N THR A 157 5.07 -2.55 -12.60
CA THR A 157 5.60 -2.94 -13.92
C THR A 157 6.62 -1.94 -14.48
N SER A 158 6.91 -0.85 -13.76
CA SER A 158 7.84 0.21 -14.22
C SER A 158 9.32 -0.22 -14.25
N GLY A 159 9.65 -1.37 -13.68
CA GLY A 159 11.05 -1.83 -13.51
C GLY A 159 11.83 -1.10 -12.41
N ARG A 160 11.22 -0.13 -11.73
CA ARG A 160 11.83 0.53 -10.56
C ARG A 160 11.80 -0.41 -9.35
N LYS A 161 12.88 -0.41 -8.57
CA LYS A 161 13.03 -1.30 -7.41
C LYS A 161 12.01 -0.95 -6.32
N PHE A 162 11.38 -1.97 -5.76
CA PHE A 162 10.57 -1.93 -4.55
C PHE A 162 10.83 -3.21 -3.74
N ASP A 163 10.46 -3.18 -2.46
CA ASP A 163 10.51 -4.34 -1.58
C ASP A 163 9.33 -4.25 -0.60
N TRP A 164 8.26 -4.97 -0.92
CA TRP A 164 7.04 -5.01 -0.12
C TRP A 164 7.16 -6.10 0.92
N ASN A 165 7.17 -5.69 2.17
CA ASN A 165 7.35 -6.57 3.30
C ASN A 165 6.04 -6.77 4.06
N PHE A 166 5.61 -8.02 4.21
CA PHE A 166 4.49 -8.42 5.04
C PHE A 166 5.02 -9.11 6.29
N GLN A 167 4.90 -8.41 7.43
CA GLN A 167 5.35 -8.84 8.74
C GLN A 167 4.26 -8.55 9.78
N GLN A 168 4.14 -9.32 10.86
CA GLN A 168 4.74 -10.63 11.10
C GLN A 168 3.69 -11.69 10.76
N ILE A 169 4.04 -12.75 10.02
CA ILE A 169 3.09 -13.76 9.55
C ILE A 169 3.21 -15.03 10.40
N LYS A 170 2.08 -15.52 10.90
CA LYS A 170 1.98 -16.77 11.68
C LYS A 170 1.00 -17.75 11.02
N PRO A 171 1.44 -18.61 10.09
CA PRO A 171 0.55 -19.48 9.31
C PRO A 171 -0.38 -20.36 10.15
N ALA A 172 0.04 -20.74 11.35
CA ALA A 172 -0.74 -21.61 12.24
C ALA A 172 -1.91 -20.91 12.95
N MET A 173 -1.98 -19.58 12.93
CA MET A 173 -2.96 -18.81 13.73
C MET A 173 -4.23 -18.44 12.96
N ALA A 174 -4.21 -18.54 11.63
CA ALA A 174 -5.35 -18.26 10.76
C ALA A 174 -5.50 -19.36 9.71
N ASP A 175 -6.73 -19.55 9.22
CA ASP A 175 -6.98 -20.49 8.13
C ASP A 175 -6.68 -19.84 6.77
N VAL A 176 -6.97 -18.55 6.66
CA VAL A 176 -6.86 -17.75 5.43
C VAL A 176 -6.10 -16.46 5.71
N PHE A 177 -5.33 -16.01 4.73
CA PHE A 177 -4.58 -14.76 4.76
C PHE A 177 -5.04 -13.86 3.62
N ILE A 178 -5.31 -12.59 3.94
CA ILE A 178 -5.58 -11.54 2.95
C ILE A 178 -4.40 -10.57 2.98
N LEU A 179 -3.56 -10.62 1.96
CA LEU A 179 -2.50 -9.64 1.75
C LEU A 179 -3.06 -8.45 0.98
N VAL A 180 -2.77 -7.23 1.44
CA VAL A 180 -3.24 -5.98 0.82
C VAL A 180 -2.08 -5.10 0.40
N GLY A 181 -1.97 -4.83 -0.89
CA GLY A 181 -1.07 -3.82 -1.45
C GLY A 181 -1.82 -2.50 -1.55
N THR A 182 -1.44 -1.51 -0.76
CA THR A 182 -2.09 -0.19 -0.77
C THR A 182 -1.28 0.78 -1.60
N PHE A 183 -1.89 1.25 -2.68
CA PHE A 183 -1.36 2.24 -3.61
C PHE A 183 -2.02 3.58 -3.32
N VAL A 184 -1.44 4.65 -3.86
CA VAL A 184 -1.94 6.01 -3.65
C VAL A 184 -3.37 6.19 -4.21
N ASP A 185 -3.68 5.48 -5.29
CA ASP A 185 -4.92 5.55 -6.07
C ASP A 185 -5.75 4.25 -6.01
N GLY A 186 -5.38 3.28 -5.17
CA GLY A 186 -6.17 2.07 -5.02
C GLY A 186 -5.52 0.95 -4.21
N PHE A 187 -6.05 -0.26 -4.38
CA PHE A 187 -5.65 -1.45 -3.63
C PHE A 187 -5.51 -2.66 -4.54
N LYS A 188 -4.62 -3.58 -4.18
CA LYS A 188 -4.61 -4.96 -4.67
C LYS A 188 -4.77 -5.91 -3.50
N TYR A 189 -5.50 -7.00 -3.73
CA TYR A 189 -5.76 -8.00 -2.72
C TYR A 189 -5.31 -9.38 -3.20
N TRP A 190 -4.66 -10.12 -2.32
CA TRP A 190 -4.26 -11.49 -2.58
C TRP A 190 -4.73 -12.39 -1.46
N VAL A 191 -5.39 -13.49 -1.80
CA VAL A 191 -6.00 -14.40 -0.82
C VAL A 191 -5.34 -15.76 -0.88
N PHE A 192 -4.90 -16.23 0.28
CA PHE A 192 -4.17 -17.49 0.46
C PHE A 192 -4.81 -18.32 1.55
N ASN A 193 -4.68 -19.64 1.47
CA ASN A 193 -4.83 -20.47 2.67
C ASN A 193 -3.51 -20.53 3.46
N SER A 194 -3.56 -21.01 4.70
CA SER A 194 -2.42 -21.08 5.60
C SER A 194 -1.25 -21.95 5.10
N GLN A 195 -1.55 -23.04 4.38
CA GLN A 195 -0.52 -23.92 3.80
C GLN A 195 0.21 -23.25 2.64
N GLU A 196 -0.51 -22.50 1.80
CA GLU A 196 0.07 -21.72 0.70
C GLU A 196 1.05 -20.68 1.24
N ILE A 197 0.68 -19.92 2.27
CA ILE A 197 1.56 -18.94 2.92
C ILE A 197 2.81 -19.61 3.53
N ALA A 198 2.66 -20.80 4.12
CA ALA A 198 3.77 -21.53 4.71
C ALA A 198 4.75 -22.11 3.67
N ASN A 199 4.39 -22.10 2.37
CA ASN A 199 5.23 -22.61 1.30
C ASN A 199 6.43 -21.68 1.06
N HIS A 200 7.62 -22.27 1.00
CA HIS A 200 8.88 -21.57 0.82
C HIS A 200 9.00 -20.89 -0.56
N ASP A 201 8.29 -21.41 -1.58
CA ASP A 201 8.35 -20.87 -2.95
C ASP A 201 7.74 -19.47 -3.08
N LEU A 202 6.85 -19.07 -2.15
CA LEU A 202 6.33 -17.70 -2.07
C LEU A 202 7.32 -16.71 -1.44
N GLY A 203 8.52 -17.17 -1.05
CA GLY A 203 9.52 -16.35 -0.38
C GLY A 203 9.31 -16.21 1.13
N PHE A 204 8.58 -17.15 1.76
CA PHE A 204 8.38 -17.16 3.20
C PHE A 204 9.69 -17.41 3.95
N SER A 205 10.19 -16.38 4.64
CA SER A 205 11.43 -16.45 5.41
C SER A 205 11.13 -16.70 6.88
N LYS A 206 11.60 -17.84 7.41
CA LYS A 206 11.43 -18.26 8.82
C LYS A 206 12.45 -17.59 9.74
N GLY A 207 12.04 -17.30 10.98
CA GLY A 207 12.97 -17.09 12.11
C GLY A 207 13.67 -15.72 12.20
N GLN A 208 13.01 -14.64 11.77
CA GLN A 208 13.60 -13.29 11.84
C GLN A 208 13.65 -12.67 13.26
N HIS A 209 12.79 -13.09 14.18
CA HIS A 209 12.86 -12.68 15.58
C HIS A 209 13.56 -13.74 16.42
N ARG A 210 14.60 -13.33 17.16
CA ARG A 210 15.37 -14.21 18.04
C ARG A 210 14.44 -14.80 19.11
N GLY A 211 14.11 -16.08 18.98
CA GLY A 211 13.27 -16.82 19.94
C GLY A 211 11.90 -17.26 19.41
N ASN A 212 11.47 -16.81 18.22
CA ASN A 212 10.14 -17.13 17.71
C ASN A 212 10.15 -18.31 16.73
N VAL A 213 9.40 -19.36 17.07
CA VAL A 213 9.21 -20.57 16.27
C VAL A 213 7.84 -20.48 15.56
N GLY A 214 7.79 -20.78 14.26
CA GLY A 214 6.53 -20.81 13.49
C GLY A 214 6.09 -19.47 12.90
N GLU A 215 6.96 -18.46 12.92
CA GLU A 215 6.69 -17.12 12.41
C GLU A 215 7.65 -16.74 11.28
N GLY A 216 7.22 -15.83 10.42
CA GLY A 216 8.03 -15.37 9.31
C GLY A 216 7.52 -14.09 8.65
N GLN A 217 8.02 -13.88 7.44
CA GLN A 217 7.73 -12.70 6.63
C GLN A 217 7.72 -13.05 5.15
N LEU A 218 7.01 -12.25 4.36
CA LEU A 218 7.02 -12.34 2.90
C LEU A 218 7.56 -11.04 2.32
N HIS A 219 8.51 -11.17 1.38
CA HIS A 219 9.07 -10.07 0.62
C HIS A 219 8.71 -10.21 -0.84
N PHE A 220 8.04 -9.21 -1.39
CA PHE A 220 7.75 -9.14 -2.82
C PHE A 220 8.47 -7.96 -3.47
N ASN A 221 9.21 -8.26 -4.53
CA ASN A 221 10.00 -7.32 -5.31
C ASN A 221 9.89 -7.69 -6.80
N LEU A 222 10.58 -6.92 -7.65
CA LEU A 222 10.57 -7.13 -9.10
C LEU A 222 10.83 -8.58 -9.55
N LYS A 223 11.60 -9.36 -8.78
CA LYS A 223 11.97 -10.72 -9.15
C LYS A 223 10.87 -11.74 -8.92
N ASN A 224 10.00 -11.53 -7.93
CA ASN A 224 9.04 -12.54 -7.46
C ASN A 224 7.61 -12.02 -7.35
N ILE A 225 7.34 -10.75 -7.68
CA ILE A 225 5.98 -10.19 -7.59
C ILE A 225 4.96 -10.95 -8.45
N HIS A 226 5.39 -11.53 -9.57
CA HIS A 226 4.55 -12.37 -10.44
C HIS A 226 4.01 -13.62 -9.71
N ALA A 227 4.67 -14.09 -8.65
CA ALA A 227 4.19 -15.22 -7.85
C ALA A 227 2.86 -14.92 -7.14
N LEU A 228 2.48 -13.64 -7.02
CA LEU A 228 1.20 -13.22 -6.46
C LEU A 228 0.04 -13.29 -7.48
N GLU A 229 0.31 -13.36 -8.78
CA GLU A 229 -0.73 -13.30 -9.82
C GLU A 229 -1.85 -14.35 -9.63
N PRO A 230 -1.56 -15.63 -9.31
CA PRO A 230 -2.60 -16.64 -9.12
C PRO A 230 -3.51 -16.39 -7.91
N PHE A 231 -3.11 -15.51 -6.99
CA PHE A 231 -3.81 -15.21 -5.75
C PHE A 231 -4.56 -13.88 -5.81
N LEU A 232 -4.38 -13.11 -6.88
CA LEU A 232 -4.99 -11.79 -7.05
C LEU A 232 -6.51 -11.93 -7.15
N VAL A 233 -7.23 -11.16 -6.34
CA VAL A 233 -8.69 -11.12 -6.34
C VAL A 233 -9.20 -9.69 -6.40
N SER A 234 -10.37 -9.51 -6.99
CA SER A 234 -11.08 -8.25 -6.90
C SER A 234 -11.72 -8.07 -5.52
N GLU A 235 -11.85 -6.83 -5.08
CA GLU A 235 -12.39 -6.48 -3.75
C GLU A 235 -13.77 -7.11 -3.50
N ASN A 236 -14.65 -7.11 -4.49
CA ASN A 236 -16.00 -7.70 -4.41
C ASN A 236 -16.03 -9.24 -4.37
N GLN A 237 -14.90 -9.90 -4.60
CA GLN A 237 -14.78 -11.37 -4.57
C GLN A 237 -14.05 -11.89 -3.33
N LEU A 238 -13.58 -10.99 -2.44
CA LEU A 238 -12.74 -11.34 -1.29
C LEU A 238 -13.32 -12.46 -0.42
N VAL A 239 -14.58 -12.35 0.00
CA VAL A 239 -15.21 -13.36 0.87
C VAL A 239 -15.34 -14.70 0.16
N SER A 240 -15.81 -14.69 -1.08
CA SER A 240 -15.97 -15.93 -1.86
C SER A 240 -14.62 -16.61 -2.11
N ALA A 241 -13.57 -15.83 -2.39
CA ALA A 241 -12.22 -16.35 -2.57
C ALA A 241 -11.64 -16.92 -1.26
N ALA A 242 -11.85 -16.24 -0.13
CA ALA A 242 -11.42 -16.72 1.18
C ALA A 242 -12.10 -18.05 1.55
N ILE A 243 -13.41 -18.16 1.33
CA ILE A 243 -14.14 -19.42 1.54
C ILE A 243 -13.60 -20.52 0.63
N ALA A 244 -13.34 -20.22 -0.65
CA ALA A 244 -12.79 -21.19 -1.58
C ALA A 244 -11.38 -21.67 -1.17
N LYS A 245 -10.52 -20.76 -0.69
CA LYS A 245 -9.20 -21.09 -0.15
C LYS A 245 -9.28 -21.95 1.11
N TYR A 246 -10.21 -21.63 2.01
CA TYR A 246 -10.47 -22.46 3.20
C TYR A 246 -10.88 -23.89 2.82
N GLN A 247 -11.79 -24.05 1.86
CA GLN A 247 -12.26 -25.37 1.42
C GLN A 247 -11.15 -26.26 0.83
N GLN A 248 -10.05 -25.66 0.35
CA GLN A 248 -8.89 -26.40 -0.15
C GLN A 248 -8.07 -27.02 0.99
N LEU A 249 -8.14 -26.48 2.21
CA LEU A 249 -7.46 -27.06 3.39
C LEU A 249 -8.12 -28.35 3.90
N SER A 250 -9.40 -28.56 3.55
CA SER A 250 -10.20 -29.71 3.99
C SER A 250 -10.16 -30.89 3.02
N LYS A 251 -9.36 -30.80 1.94
CA LYS A 251 -9.13 -31.85 0.94
C LYS A 251 -7.77 -32.48 1.16
#